data_AF-A0A918MI98-F1
#
_entry.id   AF-A0A918MI98-F1
#
_cell.length_a   1.000
_cell.length_b   1.000
_cell.length_c   1.000
_cell.angle_alpha   90.00
_cell.angle_beta   90.00
_cell.angle_gamma   90.00
#
_symmetry.space_group_name_H-M   'P 1'
#
loop_
_entity.id
_entity.type
_entity.pdbx_description
1 polymer ?
#
loop_
_entity_poly.entity_id
_entity_poly.type
_entity_poly.pdbx_seq_one_letter_code
_entity_poly.pdbx_strand_id
1 'polypeptide(L)'
;MDDPGLERKLFGLTFKNPVGLAAGFDKNAQLYNELSDFGFGFVEIGTLTPKPQDGNPKKRLFRLKDDRAIINRMGFNNLGVEEAVKNLRKSHRVLIGGNIGKNKLTPNTLAVKDYLICLEALFNDVDYFVVNVSSPNTPGLRELQDKEPLTALLKALKTENSVLAKKRKTQERPILLKIAPDLTDDQLLDIIEIVEVTAIDGVIATNTTISRDNLKSEPRLVNENGGVSGKPLTKRSTEVIRFLSEKSNKAFPIIGVGGIHSPKDALEKLEAGADLIQLWTGFVYEGPGLIKRINKAILNKNNH
;
A
#
# COMPACT_ATOMS: atom_id res chain seq x y z
N MET A 1 0.59 21.31 -9.49
CA MET A 1 0.71 19.92 -9.03
C MET A 1 1.70 19.18 -9.91
N ASP A 2 1.72 19.52 -11.21
CA ASP A 2 2.73 19.06 -12.18
C ASP A 2 3.93 20.03 -12.22
N ASP A 3 4.66 20.12 -11.12
CA ASP A 3 5.91 20.89 -11.04
C ASP A 3 7.10 19.93 -11.21
N PRO A 4 8.07 20.21 -12.10
CA PRO A 4 9.24 19.34 -12.29
C PRO A 4 10.00 19.03 -10.99
N GLY A 5 10.00 19.92 -9.99
CA GLY A 5 10.63 19.69 -8.69
C GLY A 5 9.95 18.61 -7.83
N LEU A 6 8.72 18.21 -8.19
CA LEU A 6 7.99 17.12 -7.55
C LEU A 6 8.19 15.77 -8.23
N GLU A 7 8.71 15.74 -9.45
CA GLU A 7 8.87 14.50 -10.20
C GLU A 7 9.78 13.52 -9.46
N ARG A 8 9.45 12.23 -9.48
CA ARG A 8 10.28 11.14 -8.97
C ARG A 8 10.40 10.04 -10.01
N LYS A 9 11.62 9.57 -10.26
CA LYS A 9 11.89 8.41 -11.12
C LYS A 9 12.29 7.24 -10.24
N LEU A 10 11.39 6.28 -10.09
CA LEU A 10 11.55 5.13 -9.20
C LEU A 10 10.94 3.91 -9.88
N PHE A 11 11.53 2.73 -9.65
CA PHE A 11 11.04 1.48 -10.23
C PHE A 11 10.96 1.46 -11.77
N GLY A 12 11.73 2.32 -12.46
CA GLY A 12 11.60 2.53 -13.90
C GLY A 12 10.35 3.32 -14.33
N LEU A 13 9.59 3.85 -13.39
CA LEU A 13 8.39 4.68 -13.60
C LEU A 13 8.68 6.15 -13.29
N THR A 14 7.89 7.05 -13.89
CA THR A 14 7.97 8.50 -13.65
C THR A 14 6.71 8.97 -12.93
N PHE A 15 6.83 9.27 -11.65
CA PHE A 15 5.76 9.80 -10.81
C PHE A 15 5.74 11.32 -10.92
N LYS A 16 4.60 11.90 -11.33
CA LYS A 16 4.44 13.36 -11.48
C LYS A 16 4.64 14.13 -10.17
N ASN A 17 4.27 13.51 -9.05
CA ASN A 17 4.52 14.01 -7.71
C ASN A 17 4.57 12.84 -6.70
N PRO A 18 5.13 13.03 -5.50
CA PRO A 18 5.41 11.91 -4.60
C PRO A 18 4.20 11.47 -3.75
N VAL A 19 3.02 12.05 -3.96
CA VAL A 19 1.83 11.82 -3.12
C VAL A 19 0.82 10.95 -3.85
N GLY A 20 0.57 9.75 -3.34
CA GLY A 20 -0.39 8.80 -3.89
C GLY A 20 -1.57 8.50 -2.98
N LEU A 21 -2.55 7.77 -3.52
CA LEU A 21 -3.67 7.22 -2.76
C LEU A 21 -3.37 5.76 -2.40
N ALA A 22 -3.56 5.38 -1.13
CA ALA A 22 -3.26 4.02 -0.65
C ALA A 22 -4.34 2.98 -1.03
N ALA A 23 -3.96 1.69 -1.16
CA ALA A 23 -4.90 0.60 -1.45
C ALA A 23 -6.03 0.47 -0.46
N GLY A 24 -7.20 0.13 -1.02
CA GLY A 24 -8.44 -0.15 -0.33
C GLY A 24 -9.55 0.88 -0.61
N PHE A 25 -9.20 2.05 -1.18
CA PHE A 25 -10.13 3.19 -1.29
C PHE A 25 -10.93 2.97 -2.55
N ASP A 26 -10.23 2.86 -3.68
CA ASP A 26 -10.77 2.35 -4.94
C ASP A 26 -10.45 0.87 -5.13
N LYS A 27 -11.21 0.01 -4.46
CA LYS A 27 -10.93 -1.43 -4.45
C LYS A 27 -11.06 -2.10 -5.80
N ASN A 28 -12.01 -1.65 -6.62
CA ASN A 28 -12.40 -2.31 -7.86
C ASN A 28 -11.99 -1.51 -9.11
N ALA A 29 -11.07 -0.54 -8.97
CA ALA A 29 -10.59 0.33 -10.05
C ALA A 29 -11.70 1.16 -10.72
N GLN A 30 -12.68 1.65 -9.97
CA GLN A 30 -13.82 2.38 -10.50
C GLN A 30 -13.53 3.86 -10.71
N LEU A 31 -12.70 4.47 -9.84
CA LEU A 31 -12.59 5.91 -9.66
C LEU A 31 -11.16 6.45 -9.75
N TYR A 32 -10.16 5.63 -10.07
CA TYR A 32 -8.74 6.04 -10.09
C TYR A 32 -8.46 7.29 -10.93
N ASN A 33 -9.12 7.44 -12.08
CA ASN A 33 -8.99 8.63 -12.92
C ASN A 33 -9.58 9.86 -12.22
N GLU A 34 -10.78 9.76 -11.67
CA GLU A 34 -11.48 10.84 -10.98
C GLU A 34 -10.74 11.22 -9.68
N LEU A 35 -10.16 10.25 -8.99
CA LEU A 35 -9.33 10.46 -7.81
C LEU A 35 -8.04 11.21 -8.14
N SER A 36 -7.47 11.01 -9.33
CA SER A 36 -6.30 11.76 -9.79
C SER A 36 -6.59 13.27 -9.94
N ASP A 37 -7.84 13.69 -10.15
CA ASP A 37 -8.21 15.11 -10.25
C ASP A 37 -8.02 15.86 -8.92
N PHE A 38 -7.91 15.15 -7.80
CA PHE A 38 -7.52 15.72 -6.50
C PHE A 38 -6.00 15.96 -6.38
N GLY A 39 -5.23 15.60 -7.40
CA GLY A 39 -3.79 15.87 -7.53
C GLY A 39 -2.87 14.74 -7.07
N PHE A 40 -3.39 13.54 -6.86
CA PHE A 40 -2.54 12.36 -6.60
C PHE A 40 -1.64 12.06 -7.80
N GLY A 41 -0.35 11.85 -7.56
CA GLY A 41 0.62 11.45 -8.58
C GLY A 41 0.49 9.98 -9.00
N PHE A 42 -0.10 9.15 -8.14
CA PHE A 42 -0.36 7.73 -8.36
C PHE A 42 -1.52 7.23 -7.50
N VAL A 43 -2.19 6.16 -7.93
CA VAL A 43 -3.32 5.54 -7.21
C VAL A 43 -3.08 4.04 -7.06
N GLU A 44 -3.11 3.54 -5.84
CA GLU A 44 -3.09 2.10 -5.57
C GLU A 44 -4.53 1.59 -5.41
N ILE A 45 -4.97 0.74 -6.34
CA ILE A 45 -6.30 0.09 -6.31
C ILE A 45 -6.27 -1.16 -5.43
N GLY A 46 -7.38 -1.90 -5.32
CA GLY A 46 -7.42 -3.16 -4.58
C GLY A 46 -7.53 -2.97 -3.07
N THR A 47 -7.19 -3.94 -2.22
CA THR A 47 -6.65 -5.26 -2.56
C THR A 47 -7.64 -6.12 -3.32
N LEU A 48 -7.21 -6.59 -4.49
CA LEU A 48 -7.94 -7.51 -5.36
C LEU A 48 -7.61 -8.96 -5.01
N THR A 49 -8.58 -9.83 -5.23
CA THR A 49 -8.44 -11.28 -5.09
C THR A 49 -8.94 -11.96 -6.36
N PRO A 50 -8.56 -13.22 -6.64
CA PRO A 50 -9.00 -13.90 -7.86
C PRO A 50 -10.53 -13.90 -8.03
N LYS A 51 -11.23 -14.35 -6.99
CA LYS A 51 -12.69 -14.41 -6.94
C LYS A 51 -13.28 -13.20 -6.21
N PRO A 52 -14.51 -12.77 -6.53
CA PRO A 52 -15.24 -11.81 -5.73
C PRO A 52 -15.44 -12.33 -4.31
N GLN A 53 -15.50 -11.40 -3.35
CA GLN A 53 -15.91 -11.71 -1.98
C GLN A 53 -16.51 -10.48 -1.30
N ASP A 54 -17.55 -10.69 -0.50
CA ASP A 54 -18.27 -9.60 0.17
C ASP A 54 -17.47 -8.93 1.29
N GLY A 55 -16.45 -9.62 1.81
CA GLY A 55 -15.69 -9.28 3.02
C GLY A 55 -16.40 -9.69 4.31
N ASN A 56 -16.01 -9.11 5.43
CA ASN A 56 -16.62 -9.43 6.73
C ASN A 56 -18.00 -8.74 6.91
N PRO A 57 -18.93 -9.27 7.73
CA PRO A 57 -20.25 -8.67 7.94
C PRO A 57 -20.20 -7.20 8.38
N LYS A 58 -21.19 -6.40 7.95
CA LYS A 58 -21.35 -5.00 8.40
C LYS A 58 -21.96 -4.97 9.82
N LYS A 59 -21.64 -3.99 10.69
CA LYS A 59 -20.73 -2.84 10.54
C LYS A 59 -19.24 -3.25 10.66
N ARG A 60 -18.39 -2.67 9.80
CA ARG A 60 -16.97 -3.07 9.63
C ARG A 60 -15.98 -1.92 9.41
N LEU A 61 -16.45 -0.69 9.53
CA LEU A 61 -15.66 0.54 9.36
C LEU A 61 -16.17 1.57 10.36
N PHE A 62 -15.28 2.04 11.22
CA PHE A 62 -15.62 2.86 12.38
C PHE A 62 -14.70 4.07 12.41
N ARG A 63 -15.29 5.26 12.53
CA ARG A 63 -14.55 6.52 12.62
C ARG A 63 -14.35 6.88 14.09
N LEU A 64 -13.10 7.04 14.50
CA LEU A 64 -12.70 7.46 15.84
C LEU A 64 -12.33 8.94 15.77
N LYS A 65 -13.32 9.82 15.98
CA LYS A 65 -13.19 11.25 15.68
C LYS A 65 -12.14 11.93 16.57
N ASP A 66 -12.16 11.62 17.87
CA ASP A 66 -11.24 12.22 18.85
C ASP A 66 -9.78 11.83 18.59
N ASP A 67 -9.59 10.64 18.02
CA ASP A 67 -8.27 10.14 17.62
C ASP A 67 -7.86 10.54 16.21
N ARG A 68 -8.76 11.14 15.42
CA ARG A 68 -8.60 11.34 13.96
C ARG A 68 -8.17 10.05 13.27
N ALA A 69 -8.82 8.96 13.66
CA ALA A 69 -8.47 7.60 13.27
C ALA A 69 -9.65 6.85 12.67
N ILE A 70 -9.37 5.68 12.11
CA ILE A 70 -10.36 4.74 11.60
C ILE A 70 -9.98 3.34 12.08
N ILE A 71 -10.95 2.59 12.60
CA ILE A 71 -10.84 1.14 12.78
C ILE A 71 -11.61 0.46 11.64
N ASN A 72 -10.98 -0.54 10.99
CA ASN A 72 -11.66 -1.30 9.96
C ASN A 72 -11.36 -2.80 10.05
N ARG A 73 -12.39 -3.60 9.75
CA ARG A 73 -12.32 -5.06 9.62
C ARG A 73 -12.90 -5.54 8.30
N MET A 74 -12.54 -4.90 7.19
CA MET A 74 -13.20 -5.10 5.91
C MET A 74 -13.03 -6.52 5.32
N GLY A 75 -11.84 -7.13 5.44
CA GLY A 75 -11.57 -8.48 4.96
C GLY A 75 -11.58 -8.61 3.43
N PHE A 76 -10.85 -7.74 2.72
CA PHE A 76 -10.72 -7.73 1.26
C PHE A 76 -12.06 -7.82 0.49
N ASN A 77 -13.08 -7.03 0.85
CA ASN A 77 -14.29 -6.96 0.02
C ASN A 77 -13.98 -6.38 -1.37
N ASN A 78 -14.20 -7.15 -2.44
CA ASN A 78 -13.94 -6.75 -3.82
C ASN A 78 -14.74 -7.61 -4.81
N LEU A 79 -14.85 -7.14 -6.06
CA LEU A 79 -15.63 -7.79 -7.13
C LEU A 79 -14.83 -8.84 -7.92
N GLY A 80 -13.62 -9.18 -7.48
CA GLY A 80 -12.70 -10.07 -8.18
C GLY A 80 -11.81 -9.33 -9.16
N VAL A 81 -10.67 -9.94 -9.49
CA VAL A 81 -9.65 -9.31 -10.34
C VAL A 81 -10.15 -9.04 -11.77
N GLU A 82 -10.95 -9.95 -12.32
CA GLU A 82 -11.52 -9.81 -13.67
C GLU A 82 -12.41 -8.57 -13.82
N GLU A 83 -13.15 -8.21 -12.77
CA GLU A 83 -13.99 -7.02 -12.80
C GLU A 83 -13.14 -5.73 -12.75
N ALA A 84 -12.05 -5.74 -11.99
CA ALA A 84 -11.11 -4.62 -11.99
C ALA A 84 -10.43 -4.45 -13.35
N VAL A 85 -10.04 -5.54 -14.02
CA VAL A 85 -9.48 -5.50 -15.39
C VAL A 85 -10.46 -4.83 -16.35
N LYS A 86 -11.76 -5.16 -16.29
CA LYS A 86 -12.77 -4.48 -17.13
C LYS A 86 -12.81 -2.97 -16.88
N ASN A 87 -12.76 -2.55 -15.61
CA ASN A 87 -12.79 -1.14 -15.25
C ASN A 87 -11.51 -0.38 -15.65
N LEU A 88 -10.38 -1.09 -15.75
CA LEU A 88 -9.07 -0.54 -16.14
C LEU A 88 -8.89 -0.36 -17.65
N ARG A 89 -9.82 -0.85 -18.49
CA ARG A 89 -9.72 -0.75 -19.97
C ARG A 89 -9.77 0.70 -20.51
N LYS A 90 -10.20 1.67 -19.71
CA LYS A 90 -10.20 3.09 -20.10
C LYS A 90 -8.78 3.66 -19.98
N SER A 91 -8.46 4.69 -20.77
CA SER A 91 -7.13 5.36 -20.72
C SER A 91 -6.82 5.88 -19.31
N HIS A 92 -5.57 5.69 -18.86
CA HIS A 92 -5.12 6.09 -17.53
C HIS A 92 -4.52 7.49 -17.57
N ARG A 93 -4.92 8.37 -16.64
CA ARG A 93 -4.34 9.71 -16.47
C ARG A 93 -3.30 9.80 -15.34
N VAL A 94 -3.12 8.69 -14.64
CA VAL A 94 -2.35 8.55 -13.40
C VAL A 94 -1.74 7.15 -13.35
N LEU A 95 -0.59 7.00 -12.69
CA LEU A 95 -0.01 5.68 -12.48
C LEU A 95 -0.88 4.83 -11.55
N ILE A 96 -1.04 3.55 -11.86
CA ILE A 96 -1.90 2.61 -11.15
C ILE A 96 -1.07 1.50 -10.52
N GLY A 97 -1.17 1.37 -9.20
CA GLY A 97 -0.66 0.24 -8.44
C GLY A 97 -1.72 -0.84 -8.25
N GLY A 98 -1.47 -2.05 -8.74
CA GLY A 98 -2.32 -3.23 -8.53
C GLY A 98 -2.01 -3.91 -7.20
N ASN A 99 -2.78 -3.59 -6.14
CA ASN A 99 -2.65 -4.31 -4.87
C ASN A 99 -3.39 -5.64 -4.91
N ILE A 100 -2.67 -6.74 -4.69
CA ILE A 100 -3.15 -8.11 -4.85
C ILE A 100 -3.03 -8.90 -3.54
N GLY A 101 -3.95 -9.82 -3.32
CA GLY A 101 -4.04 -10.65 -2.12
C GLY A 101 -4.74 -11.98 -2.39
N LYS A 102 -4.72 -12.87 -1.40
CA LYS A 102 -5.46 -14.14 -1.47
C LYS A 102 -6.94 -13.98 -1.12
N ASN A 103 -7.79 -14.83 -1.70
CA ASN A 103 -9.16 -14.99 -1.26
C ASN A 103 -9.22 -15.48 0.21
N LYS A 104 -10.28 -15.10 0.93
CA LYS A 104 -10.46 -15.46 2.35
C LYS A 104 -10.43 -16.98 2.58
N LEU A 105 -11.05 -17.75 1.69
CA LEU A 105 -11.20 -19.21 1.79
C LEU A 105 -10.00 -19.99 1.26
N THR A 106 -9.04 -19.33 0.60
CA THR A 106 -7.83 -20.01 0.12
C THR A 106 -6.90 -20.27 1.31
N PRO A 107 -6.51 -21.53 1.59
CA PRO A 107 -5.54 -21.83 2.63
C PRO A 107 -4.16 -21.27 2.28
N ASN A 108 -3.33 -20.98 3.28
CA ASN A 108 -2.00 -20.39 3.06
C ASN A 108 -1.10 -21.24 2.16
N THR A 109 -1.21 -22.57 2.23
CA THR A 109 -0.50 -23.53 1.36
C THR A 109 -0.82 -23.36 -0.13
N LEU A 110 -1.96 -22.73 -0.46
CA LEU A 110 -2.37 -22.43 -1.84
C LEU A 110 -2.36 -20.94 -2.15
N ALA A 111 -1.96 -20.08 -1.21
CA ALA A 111 -2.05 -18.62 -1.36
C ALA A 111 -1.28 -18.11 -2.59
N VAL A 112 -0.12 -18.69 -2.89
CA VAL A 112 0.71 -18.34 -4.06
C VAL A 112 -0.11 -18.36 -5.36
N LYS A 113 -1.03 -19.34 -5.52
CA LYS A 113 -1.87 -19.44 -6.72
C LYS A 113 -2.75 -18.21 -6.89
N ASP A 114 -3.31 -17.67 -5.82
CA ASP A 114 -4.18 -16.50 -5.89
C ASP A 114 -3.40 -15.25 -6.32
N TYR A 115 -2.18 -15.07 -5.81
CA TYR A 115 -1.32 -13.96 -6.22
C TYR A 115 -0.91 -14.07 -7.69
N LEU A 116 -0.55 -15.27 -8.16
CA LEU A 116 -0.19 -15.51 -9.58
C LEU A 116 -1.37 -15.24 -10.51
N ILE A 117 -2.59 -15.68 -10.16
CA ILE A 117 -3.79 -15.39 -10.94
C ILE A 117 -4.01 -13.88 -11.04
N CYS A 118 -3.89 -13.14 -9.93
CA CYS A 118 -4.07 -11.70 -9.96
C CYS A 118 -2.96 -10.98 -10.75
N LEU A 119 -1.71 -11.44 -10.62
CA LEU A 119 -0.58 -10.93 -11.38
C LEU A 119 -0.85 -11.07 -12.87
N GLU A 120 -1.15 -12.28 -13.35
CA GLU A 120 -1.41 -12.53 -14.77
C GLU A 120 -2.59 -11.70 -15.29
N ALA A 121 -3.70 -11.65 -14.55
CA ALA A 121 -4.90 -10.92 -14.96
C ALA A 121 -4.64 -9.41 -15.13
N LEU A 122 -3.88 -8.78 -14.21
CA LEU A 122 -3.67 -7.33 -14.19
C LEU A 122 -2.44 -6.85 -14.94
N PHE A 123 -1.54 -7.74 -15.40
CA PHE A 123 -0.18 -7.36 -15.82
C PHE A 123 -0.12 -6.29 -16.94
N ASN A 124 -1.15 -6.20 -17.80
CA ASN A 124 -1.22 -5.18 -18.84
C ASN A 124 -1.85 -3.86 -18.38
N ASP A 125 -2.58 -3.90 -17.26
CA ASP A 125 -3.53 -2.88 -16.86
C ASP A 125 -3.07 -2.09 -15.62
N VAL A 126 -1.91 -2.42 -15.05
CA VAL A 126 -1.29 -1.69 -13.93
C VAL A 126 0.18 -1.42 -14.19
N ASP A 127 0.71 -0.36 -13.57
CA ASP A 127 2.09 0.07 -13.74
C ASP A 127 3.05 -0.67 -12.79
N TYR A 128 2.57 -1.01 -11.60
CA TYR A 128 3.30 -1.79 -10.59
C TYR A 128 2.35 -2.65 -9.76
N PHE A 129 2.89 -3.67 -9.10
CA PHE A 129 2.16 -4.58 -8.22
C PHE A 129 2.51 -4.36 -6.76
N VAL A 130 1.53 -4.63 -5.89
CA VAL A 130 1.73 -4.64 -4.44
C VAL A 130 1.24 -5.96 -3.87
N VAL A 131 2.16 -6.70 -3.25
CA VAL A 131 1.86 -7.96 -2.56
C VAL A 131 1.42 -7.66 -1.14
N ASN A 132 0.14 -7.92 -0.83
CA ASN A 132 -0.44 -7.61 0.48
C ASN A 132 -0.57 -8.85 1.37
N VAL A 133 0.40 -9.01 2.26
CA VAL A 133 0.44 -10.06 3.30
C VAL A 133 0.19 -9.49 4.71
N SER A 134 -0.16 -8.21 4.84
CA SER A 134 -0.13 -7.47 6.12
C SER A 134 -1.50 -7.12 6.71
N SER A 135 -2.59 -7.41 5.99
CA SER A 135 -3.96 -7.16 6.48
C SER A 135 -4.27 -7.95 7.76
N PRO A 136 -4.69 -7.31 8.87
CA PRO A 136 -5.12 -8.02 10.09
C PRO A 136 -6.51 -8.65 9.95
N ASN A 137 -7.19 -8.43 8.82
CA ASN A 137 -8.62 -8.71 8.66
C ASN A 137 -8.93 -9.98 7.86
N THR A 138 -7.89 -10.65 7.39
CA THR A 138 -7.95 -11.92 6.67
C THR A 138 -7.24 -12.97 7.53
N PRO A 139 -7.96 -13.96 8.10
CA PRO A 139 -7.37 -14.95 9.00
C PRO A 139 -6.15 -15.65 8.41
N GLY A 140 -5.11 -15.81 9.23
CA GLY A 140 -3.84 -16.45 8.87
C GLY A 140 -2.97 -15.69 7.87
N LEU A 141 -3.41 -14.55 7.31
CA LEU A 141 -2.65 -13.88 6.25
C LEU A 141 -1.27 -13.41 6.71
N ARG A 142 -1.16 -12.90 7.95
CA ARG A 142 0.10 -12.38 8.50
C ARG A 142 1.15 -13.46 8.73
N GLU A 143 0.77 -14.73 8.80
CA GLU A 143 1.71 -15.87 8.84
C GLU A 143 2.50 -15.99 7.53
N LEU A 144 1.96 -15.48 6.40
CA LEU A 144 2.72 -15.38 5.15
C LEU A 144 3.83 -14.32 5.19
N GLN A 145 3.97 -13.55 6.28
CA GLN A 145 5.10 -12.63 6.46
C GLN A 145 6.32 -13.33 7.07
N ASP A 146 6.18 -14.58 7.52
CA ASP A 146 7.34 -15.35 7.98
C ASP A 146 8.32 -15.52 6.82
N LYS A 147 9.63 -15.51 7.14
CA LYS A 147 10.70 -15.34 6.16
C LYS A 147 10.64 -16.34 5.00
N GLU A 148 10.50 -17.62 5.31
CA GLU A 148 10.49 -18.69 4.31
C GLU A 148 9.26 -18.62 3.36
N PRO A 149 8.00 -18.63 3.84
CA PRO A 149 6.85 -18.56 2.95
C PRO A 149 6.79 -17.24 2.17
N LEU A 150 7.22 -16.12 2.76
CA LEU A 150 7.28 -14.84 2.08
C LEU A 150 8.30 -14.85 0.93
N THR A 151 9.51 -15.37 1.19
CA THR A 151 10.56 -15.51 0.18
C THR A 151 10.08 -16.38 -0.99
N ALA A 152 9.44 -17.52 -0.69
CA ALA A 152 8.93 -18.43 -1.70
C ALA A 152 7.84 -17.76 -2.57
N LEU A 153 6.90 -17.04 -1.95
CA LEU A 153 5.86 -16.28 -2.64
C LEU A 153 6.46 -15.23 -3.60
N LEU A 154 7.39 -14.41 -3.11
CA LEU A 154 7.97 -13.32 -3.90
C LEU A 154 8.85 -13.85 -5.05
N LYS A 155 9.61 -14.92 -4.85
CA LYS A 155 10.37 -15.59 -5.94
C LYS A 155 9.44 -16.14 -7.02
N ALA A 156 8.33 -16.75 -6.64
CA ALA A 156 7.33 -17.23 -7.60
C ALA A 156 6.75 -16.07 -8.42
N LEU A 157 6.41 -14.95 -7.76
CA LEU A 157 5.89 -13.77 -8.44
C LEU A 157 6.91 -13.11 -9.36
N LYS A 158 8.17 -12.98 -8.95
CA LYS A 158 9.24 -12.44 -9.83
C LYS A 158 9.46 -13.34 -11.05
N THR A 159 9.47 -14.65 -10.87
CA THR A 159 9.58 -15.61 -11.98
C THR A 159 8.44 -15.43 -12.98
N GLU A 160 7.20 -15.38 -12.50
CA GLU A 160 6.02 -15.22 -13.35
C GLU A 160 6.01 -13.84 -14.04
N ASN A 161 6.41 -12.78 -13.34
CA ASN A 161 6.55 -11.43 -13.88
C ASN A 161 7.51 -11.41 -15.09
N SER A 162 8.67 -12.06 -14.98
CA SER A 162 9.61 -12.20 -16.10
C SER A 162 9.04 -13.02 -17.26
N VAL A 163 8.28 -14.08 -16.98
CA VAL A 163 7.61 -14.93 -17.99
C VAL A 163 6.56 -14.11 -18.75
N LEU A 164 5.70 -13.38 -18.02
CA LEU A 164 4.67 -12.54 -18.60
C LEU A 164 5.26 -11.38 -19.42
N ALA A 165 6.31 -10.73 -18.93
CA ALA A 165 7.03 -9.67 -19.64
C ALA A 165 7.54 -10.16 -21.00
N LYS A 166 8.22 -11.32 -21.02
CA LYS A 166 8.69 -11.96 -22.27
C LYS A 166 7.55 -12.34 -23.19
N LYS A 167 6.52 -13.02 -22.66
CA LYS A 167 5.34 -13.47 -23.42
C LYS A 167 4.60 -12.30 -24.07
N ARG A 168 4.52 -11.16 -23.38
CA ARG A 168 3.80 -9.97 -23.82
C ARG A 168 4.69 -8.92 -24.50
N LYS A 169 5.99 -9.18 -24.65
CA LYS A 169 6.98 -8.30 -25.27
C LYS A 169 6.99 -6.89 -24.66
N THR A 170 6.93 -6.82 -23.33
CA THR A 170 6.97 -5.58 -22.55
C THR A 170 7.95 -5.73 -21.38
N GLN A 171 8.17 -4.65 -20.63
CA GLN A 171 8.98 -4.68 -19.42
C GLN A 171 8.28 -5.42 -18.28
N GLU A 172 9.07 -5.92 -17.33
CA GLU A 172 8.55 -6.38 -16.04
C GLU A 172 7.79 -5.24 -15.34
N ARG A 173 6.76 -5.62 -14.57
CA ARG A 173 6.09 -4.68 -13.69
C ARG A 173 6.79 -4.69 -12.33
N PRO A 174 7.15 -3.54 -11.73
CA PRO A 174 7.74 -3.52 -10.41
C PRO A 174 6.84 -4.22 -9.40
N ILE A 175 7.43 -4.98 -8.48
CA ILE A 175 6.72 -5.69 -7.41
C ILE A 175 7.16 -5.10 -6.08
N LEU A 176 6.19 -4.61 -5.30
CA LEU A 176 6.42 -4.05 -3.97
C LEU A 176 5.77 -4.93 -2.91
N LEU A 177 6.39 -5.02 -1.74
CA LEU A 177 5.83 -5.71 -0.58
C LEU A 177 5.18 -4.72 0.39
N LYS A 178 3.93 -4.96 0.79
CA LYS A 178 3.26 -4.15 1.82
C LYS A 178 3.30 -4.83 3.19
N ILE A 179 3.97 -4.20 4.15
CA ILE A 179 4.23 -4.78 5.48
C ILE A 179 3.34 -4.21 6.58
N ALA A 180 3.15 -4.97 7.66
CA ALA A 180 2.48 -4.49 8.86
C ALA A 180 3.41 -3.58 9.70
N PRO A 181 2.86 -2.62 10.46
CA PRO A 181 3.65 -1.81 11.40
C PRO A 181 4.02 -2.59 12.68
N ASP A 182 3.32 -3.69 12.94
CA ASP A 182 3.38 -4.49 14.16
C ASP A 182 4.47 -5.59 14.06
N LEU A 183 5.62 -5.26 13.46
CA LEU A 183 6.77 -6.16 13.33
C LEU A 183 7.85 -5.79 14.35
N THR A 184 8.57 -6.78 14.85
CA THR A 184 9.79 -6.56 15.65
C THR A 184 10.96 -6.11 14.77
N ASP A 185 12.03 -5.59 15.39
CA ASP A 185 13.22 -5.18 14.66
C ASP A 185 13.89 -6.35 13.92
N ASP A 186 13.92 -7.56 14.52
CA ASP A 186 14.42 -8.77 13.86
C ASP A 186 13.58 -9.14 12.64
N GLN A 187 12.25 -9.03 12.73
CA GLN A 187 11.37 -9.25 11.59
C GLN A 187 11.57 -8.19 10.50
N LEU A 188 11.87 -6.93 10.86
CA LEU A 188 12.20 -5.90 9.88
C LEU A 188 13.56 -6.15 9.20
N LEU A 189 14.54 -6.71 9.91
CA LEU A 189 15.80 -7.18 9.31
C LEU A 189 15.55 -8.33 8.33
N ASP A 190 14.68 -9.28 8.69
CA ASP A 190 14.26 -10.32 7.76
C ASP A 190 13.60 -9.75 6.50
N ILE A 191 12.76 -8.71 6.60
CA ILE A 191 12.19 -8.03 5.42
C ILE A 191 13.30 -7.48 4.50
N ILE A 192 14.35 -6.87 5.06
CA ILE A 192 15.48 -6.34 4.26
C ILE A 192 16.18 -7.46 3.48
N GLU A 193 16.51 -8.57 4.16
CA GLU A 193 17.13 -9.73 3.52
C GLU A 193 16.22 -10.35 2.45
N ILE A 194 14.91 -10.44 2.71
CA ILE A 194 13.94 -10.96 1.75
C ILE A 194 13.91 -10.09 0.49
N VAL A 195 13.89 -8.76 0.63
CA VAL A 195 13.92 -7.84 -0.52
C VAL A 195 15.19 -8.06 -1.34
N GLU A 196 16.34 -8.19 -0.69
CA GLU A 196 17.62 -8.46 -1.34
C GLU A 196 17.61 -9.79 -2.11
N VAL A 197 17.23 -10.89 -1.45
CA VAL A 197 17.27 -12.25 -2.01
C VAL A 197 16.22 -12.47 -3.10
N THR A 198 15.08 -11.79 -3.00
CA THR A 198 13.98 -11.91 -3.98
C THR A 198 14.10 -10.90 -5.12
N ALA A 199 14.93 -9.87 -4.96
CA ALA A 199 15.09 -8.76 -5.89
C ALA A 199 13.75 -8.11 -6.28
N ILE A 200 12.84 -7.96 -5.31
CA ILE A 200 11.64 -7.15 -5.48
C ILE A 200 12.00 -5.66 -5.38
N ASP A 201 11.18 -4.83 -5.99
CA ASP A 201 11.57 -3.46 -6.35
C ASP A 201 11.41 -2.45 -5.21
N GLY A 202 10.72 -2.80 -4.12
CA GLY A 202 10.59 -1.93 -2.95
C GLY A 202 9.55 -2.37 -1.92
N VAL A 203 9.32 -1.51 -0.93
CA VAL A 203 8.42 -1.79 0.21
C VAL A 203 7.42 -0.66 0.41
N ILE A 204 6.20 -1.01 0.82
CA ILE A 204 5.18 -0.07 1.30
C ILE A 204 5.06 -0.22 2.82
N ALA A 205 5.47 0.82 3.54
CA ALA A 205 5.52 0.86 5.00
C ALA A 205 4.61 2.01 5.51
N THR A 206 3.41 1.76 6.04
CA THR A 206 2.88 0.47 6.52
C THR A 206 1.40 0.27 6.25
N ASN A 207 0.91 -0.94 6.51
CA ASN A 207 -0.52 -1.24 6.67
C ASN A 207 -1.05 -0.72 8.03
N THR A 208 -2.29 -1.06 8.39
CA THR A 208 -2.92 -0.71 9.66
C THR A 208 -2.33 -1.50 10.85
N THR A 209 -2.30 -0.88 12.04
CA THR A 209 -1.85 -1.52 13.29
C THR A 209 -2.98 -2.22 14.03
N ILE A 210 -2.68 -3.26 14.81
CA ILE A 210 -3.62 -3.84 15.78
C ILE A 210 -3.55 -3.17 17.15
N SER A 211 -2.50 -2.39 17.45
CA SER A 211 -2.38 -1.67 18.71
C SER A 211 -3.59 -0.74 18.94
N ARG A 212 -4.00 -0.66 20.20
CA ARG A 212 -5.07 0.23 20.69
C ARG A 212 -4.53 1.30 21.64
N ASP A 213 -3.20 1.43 21.70
CA ASP A 213 -2.54 2.27 22.69
C ASP A 213 -2.89 3.74 22.50
N ASN A 214 -3.18 4.40 23.62
CA ASN A 214 -3.46 5.84 23.70
C ASN A 214 -4.67 6.33 22.88
N LEU A 215 -5.58 5.44 22.47
CA LEU A 215 -6.85 5.83 21.86
C LEU A 215 -7.78 6.45 22.91
N LYS A 216 -8.44 7.55 22.53
CA LYS A 216 -9.26 8.41 23.40
C LYS A 216 -10.75 8.34 23.08
N SER A 217 -11.12 7.86 21.89
CA SER A 217 -12.54 7.67 21.53
C SER A 217 -13.24 6.72 22.50
N GLU A 218 -14.56 6.71 22.47
CA GLU A 218 -15.39 5.88 23.34
C GLU A 218 -14.94 4.40 23.37
N PRO A 219 -14.90 3.74 24.55
CA PRO A 219 -14.43 2.36 24.69
C PRO A 219 -15.12 1.38 23.75
N ARG A 220 -16.42 1.59 23.47
CA ARG A 220 -17.18 0.76 22.53
C ARG A 220 -16.58 0.77 21.12
N LEU A 221 -16.06 1.91 20.66
CA LEU A 221 -15.40 2.05 19.36
C LEU A 221 -13.98 1.51 19.39
N VAL A 222 -13.22 1.82 20.45
CA VAL A 222 -11.83 1.36 20.61
C VAL A 222 -11.73 -0.17 20.66
N ASN A 223 -12.72 -0.82 21.27
CA ASN A 223 -12.80 -2.28 21.39
C ASN A 223 -13.30 -2.98 20.12
N GLU A 224 -13.63 -2.26 19.04
CA GLU A 224 -13.98 -2.91 17.77
C GLU A 224 -12.76 -3.65 17.20
N ASN A 225 -12.96 -4.88 16.74
CA ASN A 225 -11.92 -5.66 16.06
C ASN A 225 -11.44 -5.02 14.74
N GLY A 226 -10.19 -5.28 14.38
CA GLY A 226 -9.59 -4.91 13.09
C GLY A 226 -8.36 -4.00 13.23
N GLY A 227 -7.95 -3.38 12.12
CA GLY A 227 -6.79 -2.50 12.10
C GLY A 227 -7.13 -1.02 12.32
N VAL A 228 -6.30 -0.31 13.09
CA VAL A 228 -6.31 1.15 13.25
C VAL A 228 -5.46 1.83 12.18
N SER A 229 -5.98 2.92 11.63
CA SER A 229 -5.26 3.85 10.77
C SER A 229 -5.50 5.31 11.19
N GLY A 230 -4.75 6.25 10.61
CA GLY A 230 -4.84 7.67 10.94
C GLY A 230 -3.78 8.10 11.95
N LYS A 231 -4.03 9.21 12.65
CA LYS A 231 -3.02 9.85 13.51
C LYS A 231 -2.33 8.94 14.54
N PRO A 232 -2.99 7.95 15.18
CA PRO A 232 -2.31 7.06 16.12
C PRO A 232 -1.15 6.27 15.50
N LEU A 233 -1.20 6.03 14.19
CA LEU A 233 -0.18 5.27 13.46
C LEU A 233 1.02 6.14 13.02
N THR A 234 0.94 7.48 13.16
CA THR A 234 1.96 8.40 12.61
C THR A 234 3.36 8.06 13.09
N LYS A 235 3.55 7.94 14.40
CA LYS A 235 4.86 7.68 15.01
C LYS A 235 5.42 6.33 14.58
N ARG A 236 4.69 5.24 14.84
CA ARG A 236 5.17 3.88 14.54
C ARG A 236 5.50 3.67 13.06
N SER A 237 4.66 4.17 12.15
CA SER A 237 4.96 4.04 10.72
C SER A 237 6.19 4.86 10.30
N THR A 238 6.50 6.00 10.96
CA THR A 238 7.73 6.76 10.67
C THR A 238 8.96 6.00 11.16
N GLU A 239 8.87 5.39 12.33
CA GLU A 239 9.94 4.56 12.90
C GLU A 239 10.25 3.36 11.99
N VAL A 240 9.23 2.66 11.48
CA VAL A 240 9.43 1.53 10.56
C VAL A 240 10.10 1.98 9.26
N ILE A 241 9.67 3.10 8.66
CA ILE A 241 10.31 3.67 7.46
C ILE A 241 11.79 3.98 7.74
N ARG A 242 12.07 4.66 8.85
CA ARG A 242 13.43 5.00 9.25
C ARG A 242 14.30 3.78 9.45
N PHE A 243 13.78 2.79 10.17
CA PHE A 243 14.48 1.54 10.42
C PHE A 243 14.85 0.85 9.10
N LEU A 244 13.88 0.67 8.19
CA LEU A 244 14.15 0.05 6.89
C LEU A 244 15.16 0.86 6.08
N SER A 245 15.02 2.18 6.02
CA SER A 245 15.92 3.05 5.26
C SER A 245 17.35 3.00 5.79
N GLU A 246 17.54 3.10 7.11
CA GLU A 246 18.87 3.11 7.74
C GLU A 246 19.52 1.73 7.71
N LYS A 247 18.78 0.67 8.08
CA LYS A 247 19.33 -0.69 8.17
C LYS A 247 19.58 -1.33 6.82
N SER A 248 18.82 -0.96 5.78
CA SER A 248 19.11 -1.38 4.40
C SER A 248 20.14 -0.48 3.71
N ASN A 249 20.63 0.58 4.37
CA ASN A 249 21.46 1.60 3.75
C ASN A 249 20.86 2.15 2.43
N LYS A 250 19.54 2.39 2.44
CA LYS A 250 18.77 2.85 1.27
C LYS A 250 18.91 1.95 0.03
N ALA A 251 19.03 0.63 0.22
CA ALA A 251 19.20 -0.33 -0.87
C ALA A 251 17.98 -0.44 -1.80
N PHE A 252 16.78 -0.09 -1.33
CA PHE A 252 15.55 -0.15 -2.10
C PHE A 252 14.63 1.03 -1.77
N PRO A 253 13.79 1.49 -2.73
CA PRO A 253 12.84 2.56 -2.45
C PRO A 253 11.70 2.15 -1.51
N ILE A 254 11.21 3.12 -0.74
CA ILE A 254 10.15 2.94 0.25
C ILE A 254 8.97 3.89 -0.05
N ILE A 255 7.75 3.34 -0.10
CA ILE A 255 6.51 4.12 -0.09
C ILE A 255 5.98 4.22 1.34
N GLY A 256 6.01 5.41 1.92
CA GLY A 256 5.58 5.70 3.28
C GLY A 256 4.07 5.90 3.44
N VAL A 257 3.44 5.20 4.36
CA VAL A 257 1.98 5.24 4.60
C VAL A 257 1.69 5.13 6.09
N GLY A 258 0.71 5.91 6.56
CA GLY A 258 0.23 5.86 7.95
C GLY A 258 0.33 7.20 8.65
N GLY A 259 -0.81 7.72 9.12
CA GLY A 259 -0.86 8.92 9.96
C GLY A 259 -0.52 10.25 9.29
N ILE A 260 -0.50 10.32 7.95
CA ILE A 260 -0.18 11.57 7.24
C ILE A 260 -1.44 12.45 7.17
N HIS A 261 -1.53 13.45 8.05
CA HIS A 261 -2.65 14.41 8.16
C HIS A 261 -2.23 15.85 7.84
N SER A 262 -0.95 16.10 7.59
CA SER A 262 -0.44 17.45 7.36
C SER A 262 0.81 17.42 6.47
N PRO A 263 1.20 18.57 5.91
CA PRO A 263 2.49 18.70 5.22
C PRO A 263 3.67 18.33 6.11
N LYS A 264 3.60 18.64 7.42
CA LYS A 264 4.64 18.25 8.37
C LYS A 264 4.78 16.74 8.46
N ASP A 265 3.68 16.01 8.65
CA ASP A 265 3.71 14.55 8.72
C ASP A 265 4.28 13.95 7.42
N ALA A 266 3.94 14.52 6.26
CA ALA A 266 4.47 14.09 4.97
C ALA A 266 5.98 14.29 4.87
N LEU A 267 6.49 15.47 5.25
CA LEU A 267 7.92 15.76 5.26
C LEU A 267 8.69 14.86 6.24
N GLU A 268 8.12 14.60 7.42
CA GLU A 268 8.73 13.69 8.42
C GLU A 268 8.90 12.26 7.87
N LYS A 269 7.97 11.77 7.03
CA LYS A 269 8.09 10.45 6.36
C LYS A 269 9.20 10.44 5.31
N LEU A 270 9.26 11.50 4.50
CA LEU A 270 10.29 11.64 3.47
C LEU A 270 11.69 11.76 4.10
N GLU A 271 11.80 12.52 5.19
CA GLU A 271 13.03 12.65 5.99
C GLU A 271 13.43 11.33 6.66
N ALA A 272 12.46 10.52 7.07
CA ALA A 272 12.70 9.18 7.57
C ALA A 272 13.19 8.21 6.48
N GLY A 273 13.18 8.59 5.21
CA GLY A 273 13.71 7.77 4.11
C GLY A 273 12.66 7.18 3.17
N ALA A 274 11.40 7.61 3.24
CA ALA A 274 10.44 7.31 2.19
C ALA A 274 10.73 8.14 0.92
N ASP A 275 10.60 7.53 -0.25
CA ASP A 275 10.77 8.20 -1.55
C ASP A 275 9.44 8.72 -2.10
N LEU A 276 8.35 8.02 -1.78
CA LEU A 276 6.96 8.37 -2.07
C LEU A 276 6.13 8.22 -0.79
N ILE A 277 4.94 8.81 -0.77
CA ILE A 277 3.99 8.65 0.33
C ILE A 277 2.58 8.36 -0.17
N GLN A 278 1.77 7.68 0.64
CA GLN A 278 0.35 7.50 0.35
C GLN A 278 -0.57 8.01 1.46
N LEU A 279 -1.72 8.52 1.04
CA LEU A 279 -2.77 9.01 1.92
C LEU A 279 -3.97 8.06 1.95
N TRP A 280 -4.63 8.04 3.11
CA TRP A 280 -5.94 7.44 3.29
C TRP A 280 -6.75 8.21 4.32
N THR A 281 -6.43 8.00 5.61
CA THR A 281 -7.24 8.54 6.70
C THR A 281 -7.10 10.05 6.76
N GLY A 282 -5.89 10.57 6.51
CA GLY A 282 -5.67 11.99 6.30
C GLY A 282 -6.54 12.57 5.20
N PHE A 283 -6.70 11.89 4.06
CA PHE A 283 -7.59 12.36 2.99
C PHE A 283 -9.06 12.43 3.44
N VAL A 284 -9.52 11.44 4.21
CA VAL A 284 -10.89 11.42 4.78
C VAL A 284 -11.14 12.57 5.77
N TYR A 285 -10.16 12.94 6.59
CA TYR A 285 -10.31 13.97 7.63
C TYR A 285 -9.98 15.38 7.14
N GLU A 286 -8.97 15.55 6.30
CA GLU A 286 -8.47 16.85 5.86
C GLU A 286 -9.02 17.29 4.50
N GLY A 287 -9.65 16.36 3.77
CA GLY A 287 -10.17 16.58 2.43
C GLY A 287 -9.08 16.73 1.35
N PRO A 288 -9.49 17.01 0.10
CA PRO A 288 -8.61 17.02 -1.06
C PRO A 288 -7.55 18.12 -1.07
N GLY A 289 -7.76 19.19 -0.30
CA GLY A 289 -6.75 20.25 -0.17
C GLY A 289 -5.42 19.77 0.43
N LEU A 290 -5.40 18.63 1.12
CA LEU A 290 -4.19 18.09 1.76
C LEU A 290 -3.08 17.80 0.75
N ILE A 291 -3.38 17.18 -0.40
CA ILE A 291 -2.38 16.79 -1.41
C ILE A 291 -1.65 18.04 -1.92
N LYS A 292 -2.41 19.10 -2.25
CA LYS A 292 -1.85 20.39 -2.70
C LYS A 292 -0.97 21.04 -1.63
N ARG A 293 -1.38 21.01 -0.36
CA ARG A 293 -0.57 21.56 0.74
C ARG A 293 0.74 20.80 0.93
N ILE A 294 0.71 19.46 0.83
CA ILE A 294 1.91 18.62 0.92
C ILE A 294 2.88 18.95 -0.21
N ASN A 295 2.40 18.93 -1.47
CA ASN A 295 3.25 19.21 -2.62
C ASN A 295 3.88 20.61 -2.57
N LYS A 296 3.14 21.63 -2.11
CA LYS A 296 3.71 22.97 -1.87
C LYS A 296 4.82 22.97 -0.81
N ALA A 297 4.64 22.23 0.29
CA ALA A 297 5.65 22.16 1.34
C ALA A 297 6.93 21.44 0.86
N ILE A 298 6.79 20.40 0.04
CA ILE A 298 7.93 19.70 -0.58
C ILE A 298 8.71 20.65 -1.49
N LEU A 299 8.03 21.40 -2.36
CA LEU A 299 8.68 22.39 -3.24
C LEU A 299 9.40 23.47 -2.44
N ASN A 300 8.75 24.03 -1.41
CA ASN A 300 9.37 25.06 -0.57
C ASN A 300 10.63 24.54 0.14
N LYS A 301 10.64 23.28 0.56
CA LYS A 301 11.81 22.66 1.19
C LYS A 301 12.95 22.45 0.20
N ASN A 302 12.66 22.09 -1.05
CA ASN A 302 13.69 21.88 -2.08
C ASN A 302 14.37 23.18 -2.54
N ASN A 303 13.74 24.34 -2.32
CA ASN A 303 14.28 25.65 -2.69
C ASN A 303 15.14 26.29 -1.59
N HIS A 304 15.36 25.60 -0.47
CA HIS A 304 16.19 26.00 0.65
C HIS A 304 17.29 24.98 0.89
#